data_AF-A0A516V346-F1
#
_entry.id   AF-A0A516V346-F1
#
_cell.length_a   1.000
_cell.length_b   1.000
_cell.length_c   1.000
_cell.angle_alpha   90.00
_cell.angle_beta   90.00
_cell.angle_gamma   90.00
#
_symmetry.space_group_name_H-M   'P 1'
#
loop_
_entity.id
_entity.type
_entity.pdbx_description
1 polymer ?
#
loop_
_entity_poly.entity_id
_entity_poly.type
_entity_poly.pdbx_seq_one_letter_code
_entity_poly.pdbx_strand_id
1 'polypeptide(L)'
;MHARLATIFKKLRHAEALANKCATNFERRFSPDHPYRICFIRLSNKARYAAEIIDFYAHCILEDQELANDQTERVIETEKWFFVGVLSVIEYSMPSILGNRGSERLRSAAFNGPFSIFLDRAESEKAIDANEKSLLEFASRVRNDLIHRNGVSRVSATMVFQEISFDLIKDEMIEGRWGMLTDLGTLAIYALTAIIDDIEMHLGQ
;
A
#
# COMPACT_ATOMS: atom_id res chain seq x y z
N MET A 1 10.75 14.16 18.05
CA MET A 1 11.10 12.94 17.31
C MET A 1 10.31 11.72 17.82
N HIS A 2 10.40 11.37 19.10
CA HIS A 2 9.72 10.20 19.70
C HIS A 2 8.21 10.07 19.42
N ALA A 3 7.42 11.14 19.59
CA ALA A 3 5.97 11.08 19.35
C ALA A 3 5.62 10.76 17.87
N ARG A 4 6.45 11.19 16.93
CA ARG A 4 6.26 10.93 15.49
C ARG A 4 6.63 9.50 15.12
N LEU A 5 7.76 9.01 15.64
CA LEU A 5 8.17 7.60 15.49
C LEU A 5 7.13 6.64 16.09
N ALA A 6 6.65 6.93 17.29
CA ALA A 6 5.58 6.17 17.93
C ALA A 6 4.29 6.16 17.10
N THR A 7 3.98 7.27 16.42
CA THR A 7 2.82 7.37 15.52
C THR A 7 3.00 6.46 14.30
N ILE A 8 4.16 6.51 13.64
CA ILE A 8 4.45 5.66 12.47
C ILE A 8 4.45 4.18 12.85
N PHE A 9 5.10 3.84 13.96
CA PHE A 9 5.09 2.48 14.50
C PHE A 9 3.65 1.99 14.75
N LYS A 10 2.80 2.80 15.39
CA LYS A 10 1.40 2.46 15.62
C LYS A 10 0.63 2.23 14.31
N LYS A 11 0.88 3.06 13.30
CA LYS A 11 0.27 2.90 11.96
C LYS A 11 0.73 1.61 11.27
N LEU A 12 2.02 1.27 11.34
CA LEU A 12 2.54 0.02 10.78
C LEU A 12 1.99 -1.21 11.49
N ARG A 13 1.89 -1.19 12.83
CA ARG A 13 1.23 -2.25 13.60
C ARG A 13 -0.25 -2.37 13.27
N HIS A 14 -0.92 -1.27 12.97
CA HIS A 14 -2.30 -1.30 12.50
C HIS A 14 -2.41 -1.94 11.11
N ALA A 15 -1.54 -1.58 10.16
CA ALA A 15 -1.47 -2.20 8.83
C ALA A 15 -1.17 -3.71 8.91
N GLU A 16 -0.24 -4.12 9.78
CA GLU A 16 0.06 -5.52 10.09
C GLU A 16 -1.17 -6.25 10.61
N ALA A 17 -1.84 -5.70 11.64
CA ALA A 17 -3.02 -6.31 12.23
C ALA A 17 -4.17 -6.46 11.22
N LEU A 18 -4.37 -5.45 10.35
CA LEU A 18 -5.37 -5.49 9.28
C LEU A 18 -5.07 -6.63 8.30
N ALA A 19 -3.86 -6.68 7.75
CA ALA A 19 -3.46 -7.71 6.80
C ALA A 19 -3.44 -9.12 7.43
N ASN A 20 -2.99 -9.24 8.67
CA ASN A 20 -2.94 -10.51 9.39
C ASN A 20 -4.34 -11.04 9.69
N LYS A 21 -5.26 -10.18 10.14
CA LYS A 21 -6.67 -10.55 10.36
C LYS A 21 -7.30 -11.10 9.07
N CYS A 22 -7.03 -10.45 7.94
CA CYS A 22 -7.48 -10.92 6.63
C CYS A 22 -6.86 -12.30 6.31
N ALA A 23 -5.54 -12.44 6.44
CA ALA A 23 -4.85 -13.72 6.19
C ALA A 23 -5.41 -14.87 7.05
N THR A 24 -5.63 -14.66 8.36
CA THR A 24 -6.22 -15.66 9.26
C THR A 24 -7.66 -16.03 8.87
N ASN A 25 -8.46 -15.05 8.43
CA ASN A 25 -9.81 -15.35 7.93
C ASN A 25 -9.76 -16.20 6.66
N PHE A 26 -8.84 -15.89 5.74
CA PHE A 26 -8.66 -16.65 4.50
C PHE A 26 -8.06 -18.04 4.73
N GLU A 27 -7.18 -18.20 5.73
CA GLU A 27 -6.64 -19.51 6.14
C GLU A 27 -7.70 -20.53 6.49
N ARG A 28 -8.84 -20.07 7.05
CA ARG A 28 -9.96 -20.94 7.42
C ARG A 28 -10.83 -21.33 6.22
N ARG A 29 -10.76 -20.59 5.12
CA ARG A 29 -11.71 -20.65 4.00
C ARG A 29 -11.08 -21.16 2.70
N PHE A 30 -9.77 -20.99 2.52
CA PHE A 30 -9.07 -21.27 1.28
C PHE A 30 -7.82 -22.11 1.46
N SER A 31 -7.39 -22.76 0.38
CA SER A 31 -6.16 -23.55 0.35
C SER A 31 -4.92 -22.67 0.61
N PRO A 32 -3.79 -23.27 1.04
CA PRO A 32 -2.55 -22.54 1.24
C PRO A 32 -2.05 -21.75 0.03
N ASP A 33 -2.33 -22.25 -1.17
CA ASP A 33 -1.88 -21.64 -2.42
C ASP A 33 -2.87 -20.61 -2.98
N HIS A 34 -3.95 -20.30 -2.25
CA HIS A 34 -4.96 -19.35 -2.71
C HIS A 34 -4.39 -17.92 -2.83
N PRO A 35 -4.64 -17.21 -3.94
CA PRO A 35 -4.04 -15.89 -4.20
C PRO A 35 -4.35 -14.86 -3.11
N TYR A 36 -5.56 -14.87 -2.53
CA TYR A 36 -5.93 -13.95 -1.43
C TYR A 36 -5.05 -14.17 -0.21
N ARG A 37 -4.86 -15.44 0.18
CA ARG A 37 -4.06 -15.81 1.35
C ARG A 37 -2.60 -15.40 1.15
N ILE A 38 -2.00 -15.75 0.01
CA ILE A 38 -0.62 -15.40 -0.31
C ILE A 38 -0.42 -13.88 -0.31
N CYS A 39 -1.37 -13.13 -0.88
CA CYS A 39 -1.31 -11.68 -0.93
C CYS A 39 -1.28 -11.06 0.49
N PHE A 40 -2.25 -11.41 1.34
CA PHE A 40 -2.32 -10.84 2.68
C PHE A 40 -1.17 -11.26 3.60
N ILE A 41 -0.63 -12.49 3.45
CA ILE A 41 0.59 -12.90 4.15
C ILE A 41 1.77 -11.98 3.76
N ARG A 42 1.92 -11.68 2.45
CA ARG A 42 2.99 -10.79 1.98
C ARG A 42 2.80 -9.37 2.50
N LEU A 43 1.57 -8.84 2.48
CA LEU A 43 1.26 -7.51 3.02
C LEU A 43 1.53 -7.41 4.52
N SER A 44 1.10 -8.41 5.29
CA SER A 44 1.36 -8.51 6.73
C SER A 44 2.86 -8.50 7.02
N ASN A 45 3.64 -9.31 6.29
CA ASN A 45 5.10 -9.32 6.44
C ASN A 45 5.75 -7.97 6.12
N LYS A 46 5.29 -7.25 5.08
CA LYS A 46 5.81 -5.91 4.78
C LYS A 46 5.60 -4.94 5.95
N ALA A 47 4.40 -4.93 6.52
CA ALA A 47 4.08 -4.08 7.67
C ALA A 47 4.88 -4.47 8.92
N ARG A 48 4.95 -5.78 9.22
CA ARG A 48 5.69 -6.31 10.37
C ARG A 48 7.17 -5.95 10.31
N TYR A 49 7.84 -6.21 9.19
CA TYR A 49 9.27 -5.92 9.06
C TYR A 49 9.56 -4.42 9.19
N ALA A 50 8.74 -3.56 8.58
CA ALA A 50 8.90 -2.12 8.73
C ALA A 50 8.69 -1.67 10.18
N ALA A 51 7.70 -2.23 10.89
CA ALA A 51 7.48 -1.94 12.30
C ALA A 51 8.65 -2.39 13.18
N GLU A 52 9.19 -3.59 12.96
CA GLU A 52 10.35 -4.14 13.69
C GLU A 52 11.60 -3.28 13.48
N ILE A 53 11.85 -2.81 12.25
CA ILE A 53 12.98 -1.93 11.92
C ILE A 53 12.83 -0.56 12.61
N ILE A 54 11.63 0.05 12.57
CA ILE A 54 11.38 1.35 13.19
C ILE A 54 11.44 1.26 14.72
N ASP A 55 10.97 0.16 15.29
CA ASP A 55 11.06 -0.10 16.73
C ASP A 55 12.53 -0.21 17.16
N PHE A 56 13.35 -0.93 16.38
CA PHE A 56 14.79 -1.00 16.61
C PHE A 56 15.45 0.39 16.63
N TYR A 57 15.15 1.23 15.63
CA TYR A 57 15.65 2.61 15.60
C TYR A 57 15.15 3.46 16.77
N ALA A 58 13.89 3.29 17.19
CA ALA A 58 13.33 4.01 18.33
C ALA A 58 14.01 3.64 19.67
N HIS A 59 14.53 2.42 19.82
CA HIS A 59 15.27 1.98 21.02
C HIS A 59 16.73 2.40 21.02
N CYS A 60 17.30 2.73 19.85
CA CYS A 60 18.70 3.15 19.70
C CYS A 60 18.86 4.68 19.63
N ILE A 61 17.98 5.46 20.27
CA ILE A 61 18.05 6.92 20.23
C ILE A 61 19.23 7.40 21.09
N LEU A 62 20.26 7.90 20.40
CA LEU A 62 21.53 8.34 20.97
C LEU A 62 21.45 9.83 21.33
N GLU A 63 22.22 10.26 22.34
CA GLU A 63 22.30 11.66 22.78
C GLU A 63 22.93 12.59 21.73
N ASP A 64 23.59 12.01 20.72
CA ASP A 64 24.25 12.71 19.63
C ASP A 64 23.26 13.09 18.51
N GLN A 65 23.30 14.38 18.15
CA GLN A 65 22.39 15.00 17.19
C GLN A 65 22.65 14.57 15.73
N GLU A 66 23.88 14.22 15.34
CA GLU A 66 24.16 13.68 13.99
C GLU A 66 23.62 12.26 13.84
N LEU A 67 23.80 11.44 14.88
CA LEU A 67 23.24 10.08 14.93
C LEU A 67 21.70 10.09 14.95
N ALA A 68 21.09 11.09 15.60
CA ALA A 68 19.64 11.27 15.57
C ALA A 68 19.10 11.64 14.17
N ASN A 69 19.88 12.36 13.37
CA ASN A 69 19.53 12.69 11.99
C ASN A 69 19.65 11.46 11.06
N ASP A 70 20.72 10.67 11.20
CA ASP A 70 20.88 9.40 10.45
C ASP A 70 19.74 8.41 10.76
N GLN A 71 19.36 8.28 12.03
CA GLN A 71 18.19 7.48 12.46
C GLN A 71 16.88 7.97 11.81
N THR A 72 16.72 9.28 11.70
CA THR A 72 15.55 9.92 11.08
C THR A 72 15.48 9.57 9.59
N GLU A 73 16.59 9.68 8.85
CA GLU A 73 16.66 9.29 7.43
C GLU A 73 16.33 7.81 7.22
N ARG A 74 16.84 6.92 8.09
CA ARG A 74 16.55 5.47 8.02
C ARG A 74 15.08 5.15 8.25
N VAL A 75 14.38 5.92 9.09
CA VAL A 75 12.93 5.74 9.28
C VAL A 75 12.17 6.17 8.04
N ILE A 76 12.53 7.30 7.41
CA ILE A 76 11.93 7.74 6.13
C ILE A 76 12.11 6.66 5.07
N GLU A 77 13.33 6.13 4.96
CA GLU A 77 13.66 5.10 3.97
C GLU A 77 12.89 3.81 4.24
N THR A 78 12.73 3.43 5.52
CA THR A 78 11.89 2.27 5.90
C THR A 78 10.43 2.49 5.54
N GLU A 79 9.90 3.70 5.75
CA GLU A 79 8.52 4.06 5.38
C GLU A 79 8.30 3.95 3.86
N LYS A 80 9.28 4.44 3.08
CA LYS A 80 9.29 4.35 1.62
C LYS A 80 9.30 2.91 1.14
N TRP A 81 10.18 2.06 1.68
CA TRP A 81 10.24 0.65 1.28
C TRP A 81 9.02 -0.15 1.72
N PHE A 82 8.41 0.19 2.86
CA PHE A 82 7.11 -0.35 3.25
C PHE A 82 6.06 -0.03 2.17
N PHE A 83 5.88 1.25 1.84
CA PHE A 83 4.88 1.70 0.88
C PHE A 83 5.10 1.10 -0.51
N VAL A 84 6.33 1.16 -1.04
CA VAL A 84 6.70 0.55 -2.32
C VAL A 84 6.46 -0.96 -2.29
N GLY A 85 6.77 -1.62 -1.17
CA GLY A 85 6.57 -3.05 -0.98
C GLY A 85 5.10 -3.45 -0.99
N VAL A 86 4.24 -2.68 -0.31
CA VAL A 86 2.78 -2.88 -0.29
C VAL A 86 2.22 -2.74 -1.71
N LEU A 87 2.53 -1.63 -2.40
CA LEU A 87 2.02 -1.40 -3.74
C LEU A 87 2.51 -2.46 -4.72
N SER A 88 3.77 -2.88 -4.64
CA SER A 88 4.29 -3.98 -5.48
C SER A 88 3.54 -5.29 -5.25
N VAL A 89 3.16 -5.61 -4.01
CA VAL A 89 2.37 -6.81 -3.71
C VAL A 89 0.95 -6.68 -4.27
N ILE A 90 0.31 -5.53 -4.08
CA ILE A 90 -1.04 -5.27 -4.60
C ILE A 90 -1.03 -5.36 -6.13
N GLU A 91 -0.16 -4.62 -6.82
CA GLU A 91 -0.09 -4.61 -8.28
C GLU A 91 0.19 -5.99 -8.86
N TYR A 92 1.10 -6.76 -8.23
CA TYR A 92 1.41 -8.12 -8.67
C TYR A 92 0.25 -9.09 -8.46
N SER A 93 -0.46 -8.97 -7.33
CA SER A 93 -1.53 -9.90 -6.97
C SER A 93 -2.89 -9.54 -7.59
N MET A 94 -3.13 -8.27 -7.91
CA MET A 94 -4.43 -7.78 -8.39
C MET A 94 -4.97 -8.54 -9.61
N PRO A 95 -4.16 -8.88 -10.64
CA PRO A 95 -4.60 -9.70 -11.76
C PRO A 95 -5.20 -11.04 -11.32
N SER A 96 -4.53 -11.73 -10.40
CA SER A 96 -4.99 -13.01 -9.87
C SER A 96 -6.15 -12.85 -8.88
N ILE A 97 -6.19 -11.74 -8.15
CA ILE A 97 -7.23 -11.45 -7.16
C ILE A 97 -8.57 -11.19 -7.84
N LEU A 98 -8.58 -10.31 -8.84
CA LEU A 98 -9.78 -10.02 -9.63
C LEU A 98 -10.18 -11.21 -10.50
N GLY A 99 -9.22 -12.08 -10.87
CA GLY A 99 -9.48 -13.41 -11.41
C GLY A 99 -10.53 -13.42 -12.54
N ASN A 100 -11.69 -14.01 -12.23
CA ASN A 100 -12.83 -14.22 -13.15
C ASN A 100 -13.90 -13.11 -13.12
N ARG A 101 -13.76 -12.06 -12.29
CA ARG A 101 -14.71 -10.93 -12.26
C ARG A 101 -14.70 -10.14 -13.57
N GLY A 102 -13.58 -10.19 -14.29
CA GLY A 102 -13.41 -9.48 -15.55
C GLY A 102 -13.51 -10.37 -16.78
N SER A 103 -13.78 -9.73 -17.90
CA SER A 103 -13.69 -10.32 -19.22
C SER A 103 -12.28 -10.82 -19.52
N GLU A 104 -12.15 -11.64 -20.56
CA GLU A 104 -10.83 -12.05 -21.07
C GLU A 104 -9.93 -10.84 -21.38
N ARG A 105 -10.53 -9.69 -21.72
CA ARG A 105 -9.81 -8.43 -21.93
C ARG A 105 -9.24 -7.84 -20.64
N LEU A 106 -9.93 -7.92 -19.50
CA LEU A 106 -9.37 -7.47 -18.21
C LEU A 106 -8.15 -8.34 -17.84
N ARG A 107 -8.27 -9.65 -18.04
CA ARG A 107 -7.15 -10.58 -17.83
C ARG A 107 -5.97 -10.23 -18.76
N SER A 108 -6.21 -9.95 -20.03
CA SER A 108 -5.15 -9.53 -20.96
C SER A 108 -4.52 -8.18 -20.59
N ALA A 109 -5.31 -7.21 -20.11
CA ALA A 109 -4.82 -5.90 -19.68
C ALA A 109 -3.88 -6.01 -18.47
N ALA A 110 -4.12 -6.98 -17.60
CA ALA A 110 -3.33 -7.24 -16.40
C ALA A 110 -1.87 -7.62 -16.68
N PHE A 111 -1.59 -8.17 -17.87
CA PHE A 111 -0.26 -8.62 -18.28
C PHE A 111 0.40 -7.77 -19.37
N ASN A 112 -0.36 -6.86 -20.03
CA ASN A 112 0.09 -6.19 -21.26
C ASN A 112 0.08 -4.66 -21.18
N GLY A 113 0.23 -4.06 -20.00
CA GLY A 113 0.31 -2.61 -19.89
C GLY A 113 0.62 -2.07 -18.50
N PRO A 114 0.72 -0.73 -18.38
CA PRO A 114 0.81 -0.04 -17.10
C PRO A 114 -0.36 -0.39 -16.18
N PHE A 115 -0.09 -0.46 -14.87
CA PHE A 115 -1.10 -0.76 -13.86
C PHE A 115 -2.33 0.17 -13.94
N SER A 116 -2.15 1.44 -14.32
CA SER A 116 -3.26 2.39 -14.52
C SER A 116 -4.24 1.94 -15.61
N ILE A 117 -3.76 1.35 -16.71
CA ILE A 117 -4.63 0.85 -17.79
C ILE A 117 -5.47 -0.32 -17.27
N PHE A 118 -4.86 -1.18 -16.45
CA PHE A 118 -5.57 -2.27 -15.79
C PHE A 118 -6.66 -1.73 -14.83
N LEU A 119 -6.36 -0.69 -14.04
CA LEU A 119 -7.32 -0.07 -13.13
C LEU A 119 -8.49 0.60 -13.88
N ASP A 120 -8.22 1.34 -14.96
CA ASP A 120 -9.25 1.91 -15.84
C ASP A 120 -10.20 0.82 -16.34
N ARG A 121 -9.64 -0.32 -16.74
CA ARG A 121 -10.42 -1.45 -17.24
C ARG A 121 -11.23 -2.10 -16.12
N ALA A 122 -10.62 -2.32 -14.95
CA ALA A 122 -11.28 -2.93 -13.81
C ALA A 122 -12.50 -2.12 -13.36
N GLU A 123 -12.39 -0.78 -13.29
CA GLU A 123 -13.53 0.10 -12.99
C GLU A 123 -14.60 0.04 -14.09
N SER A 124 -14.21 0.09 -15.38
CA SER A 124 -15.17 0.03 -16.49
C SER A 124 -16.00 -1.26 -16.51
N GLU A 125 -15.43 -2.34 -16.00
CA GLU A 125 -16.07 -3.65 -15.86
C GLU A 125 -16.73 -3.85 -14.49
N LYS A 126 -16.74 -2.81 -13.63
CA LYS A 126 -17.28 -2.82 -12.27
C LYS A 126 -16.63 -3.88 -11.35
N ALA A 127 -15.37 -4.21 -11.61
CA ALA A 127 -14.60 -5.13 -10.78
C ALA A 127 -14.05 -4.45 -9.51
N ILE A 128 -13.84 -3.13 -9.58
CA ILE A 128 -13.49 -2.23 -8.48
C ILE A 128 -14.36 -0.97 -8.59
N ASP A 129 -14.52 -0.23 -7.50
CA ASP A 129 -15.20 1.06 -7.52
C ASP A 129 -14.28 2.24 -7.88
N ALA A 130 -14.86 3.41 -8.11
CA ALA A 130 -14.14 4.61 -8.51
C ALA A 130 -13.21 5.16 -7.40
N ASN A 131 -13.55 4.96 -6.13
CA ASN A 131 -12.74 5.40 -4.99
C ASN A 131 -11.48 4.52 -4.85
N GLU A 132 -11.65 3.20 -4.95
CA GLU A 132 -10.59 2.21 -4.96
C GLU A 132 -9.63 2.45 -6.13
N LYS A 133 -10.18 2.67 -7.34
CA LYS A 133 -9.39 3.07 -8.51
C LYS A 133 -8.59 4.33 -8.22
N SER A 134 -9.25 5.40 -7.79
CA SER A 134 -8.60 6.69 -7.55
C SER A 134 -7.45 6.58 -6.54
N LEU A 135 -7.66 5.79 -5.48
CA LEU A 135 -6.65 5.53 -4.46
C LEU A 135 -5.45 4.76 -5.02
N LEU A 136 -5.69 3.66 -5.73
CA LEU A 136 -4.64 2.82 -6.30
C LEU A 136 -3.86 3.54 -7.41
N GLU A 137 -4.52 4.37 -8.22
CA GLU A 137 -3.86 5.21 -9.21
C GLU A 137 -2.97 6.27 -8.55
N PHE A 138 -3.49 6.97 -7.55
CA PHE A 138 -2.72 7.97 -6.82
C PHE A 138 -1.49 7.32 -6.15
N ALA A 139 -1.69 6.19 -5.48
CA ALA A 139 -0.60 5.45 -4.84
C ALA A 139 0.43 4.94 -5.86
N SER A 140 0.01 4.45 -7.03
CA SER A 140 0.94 4.03 -8.10
C SER A 140 1.76 5.22 -8.63
N ARG A 141 1.16 6.41 -8.75
CA ARG A 141 1.88 7.65 -9.10
C ARG A 141 2.92 8.01 -8.04
N VAL A 142 2.53 8.03 -6.76
CA VAL A 142 3.45 8.30 -5.63
C VAL A 142 4.63 7.33 -5.66
N ARG A 143 4.35 6.04 -5.84
CA ARG A 143 5.39 5.00 -5.93
C ARG A 143 6.34 5.25 -7.10
N ASN A 144 5.82 5.58 -8.28
CA ASN A 144 6.65 5.83 -9.46
C ASN A 144 7.55 7.05 -9.26
N ASP A 145 7.06 8.12 -8.63
CA ASP A 145 7.87 9.29 -8.30
C ASP A 145 8.96 8.96 -7.26
N LEU A 146 8.65 8.13 -6.25
CA LEU A 146 9.63 7.64 -5.27
C LEU A 146 10.76 6.80 -5.89
N ILE A 147 10.44 5.93 -6.86
CA ILE A 147 11.41 5.02 -7.49
C ILE A 147 12.22 5.73 -8.58
N HIS A 148 11.57 6.52 -9.43
CA HIS A 148 12.19 7.00 -10.68
C HIS A 148 12.61 8.47 -10.64
N ARG A 149 12.21 9.22 -9.61
CA ARG A 149 12.47 10.67 -9.51
C ARG A 149 13.05 11.09 -8.17
N ASN A 150 13.68 10.16 -7.46
CA ASN A 150 14.23 10.40 -6.12
C ASN A 150 13.20 11.02 -5.16
N GLY A 151 11.91 10.67 -5.31
CA GLY A 151 10.84 11.22 -4.48
C GLY A 151 10.34 12.60 -4.88
N VAL A 152 10.79 13.18 -6.00
CA VAL A 152 10.28 14.47 -6.50
C VAL A 152 9.02 14.27 -7.33
N SER A 153 7.93 14.94 -6.94
CA SER A 153 6.64 14.75 -7.60
C SER A 153 6.57 15.37 -9.00
N ARG A 154 5.89 14.68 -9.93
CA ARG A 154 5.76 15.14 -11.34
C ARG A 154 4.61 16.10 -11.56
N VAL A 155 3.61 16.03 -10.70
CA VAL A 155 2.34 16.71 -10.89
C VAL A 155 1.85 17.23 -9.55
N SER A 156 1.09 18.32 -9.59
CA SER A 156 0.26 18.69 -8.44
C SER A 156 -1.04 17.89 -8.53
N ALA A 157 -1.37 17.17 -7.46
CA ALA A 157 -2.57 16.34 -7.41
C ALA A 157 -3.05 16.23 -5.96
N THR A 158 -4.35 16.31 -5.77
CA THR A 158 -4.98 16.07 -4.47
C THR A 158 -5.87 14.83 -4.59
N MET A 159 -5.75 13.93 -3.62
CA MET A 159 -6.62 12.77 -3.48
C MET A 159 -7.28 12.83 -2.11
N VAL A 160 -8.59 12.60 -2.08
CA VAL A 160 -9.36 12.44 -0.85
C VAL A 160 -9.93 11.02 -0.81
N PHE A 161 -9.69 10.29 0.27
CA PHE A 161 -10.25 8.97 0.51
C PHE A 161 -10.75 8.86 1.94
N GLN A 162 -12.05 8.60 2.13
CA GLN A 162 -12.70 8.43 3.44
C GLN A 162 -12.24 9.48 4.48
N GLU A 163 -12.31 10.76 4.10
CA GLU A 163 -11.92 11.94 4.91
C GLU A 163 -10.41 12.25 5.03
N ILE A 164 -9.53 11.40 4.50
CA ILE A 164 -8.08 11.65 4.48
C ILE A 164 -7.68 12.29 3.15
N SER A 165 -7.02 13.45 3.21
CA SER A 165 -6.50 14.15 2.03
C SER A 165 -4.99 13.98 1.90
N PHE A 166 -4.55 13.77 0.66
CA PHE A 166 -3.15 13.66 0.27
C PHE A 166 -2.88 14.62 -0.86
N ASP A 167 -1.90 15.50 -0.69
CA ASP A 167 -1.47 16.40 -1.76
C ASP A 167 -0.07 16.07 -2.21
N LEU A 168 0.07 16.01 -3.53
CA LEU A 168 1.31 16.12 -4.25
C LEU A 168 1.43 17.55 -4.76
N ILE A 169 2.62 18.11 -4.63
CA ILE A 169 2.96 19.40 -5.19
C ILE A 169 4.07 19.16 -6.19
N LYS A 170 3.86 19.62 -7.43
CA LYS A 170 4.83 19.45 -8.51
C LYS A 170 6.20 19.99 -8.10
N ASP A 171 7.24 19.22 -8.43
CA ASP A 171 8.65 19.52 -8.16
C ASP A 171 9.02 19.57 -6.66
N GLU A 172 8.12 19.17 -5.75
CA GLU A 172 8.42 18.99 -4.32
C GLU A 172 8.73 17.53 -3.97
N MET A 173 9.52 17.36 -2.90
CA MET A 173 9.85 16.07 -2.31
C MET A 173 8.66 15.48 -1.55
N ILE A 174 8.26 14.27 -1.92
CA ILE A 174 7.22 13.47 -1.25
C ILE A 174 7.65 13.07 0.17
N GLU A 175 8.96 12.84 0.37
CA GLU A 175 9.56 12.40 1.63
C GLU A 175 9.41 13.43 2.77
N GLY A 176 9.00 14.67 2.49
CA GLY A 176 8.77 15.71 3.50
C GLY A 176 7.54 15.50 4.39
N ARG A 177 6.62 14.60 4.02
CA ARG A 177 5.34 14.35 4.74
C ARG A 177 5.39 13.03 5.50
N TRP A 178 6.07 13.02 6.63
CA TRP A 178 6.18 11.87 7.55
C TRP A 178 4.84 11.19 7.85
N GLY A 179 4.80 9.86 7.75
CA GLY A 179 3.59 9.07 8.01
C GLY A 179 2.61 9.01 6.85
N MET A 180 2.79 9.83 5.80
CA MET A 180 1.94 9.83 4.61
C MET A 180 2.04 8.52 3.84
N LEU A 181 3.25 7.99 3.68
CA LEU A 181 3.49 6.76 2.94
C LEU A 181 2.93 5.54 3.70
N THR A 182 3.00 5.58 5.02
CA THR A 182 2.36 4.59 5.90
C THR A 182 0.85 4.65 5.77
N ASP A 183 0.26 5.84 5.79
CA ASP A 183 -1.19 6.02 5.63
C ASP A 183 -1.65 5.53 4.27
N LEU A 184 -0.97 5.93 3.18
CA LEU A 184 -1.29 5.48 1.83
C LEU A 184 -1.15 3.95 1.69
N GLY A 185 -0.09 3.37 2.24
CA GLY A 185 0.09 1.91 2.25
C GLY A 185 -1.02 1.20 3.01
N THR A 186 -1.44 1.75 4.15
CA THR A 186 -2.53 1.19 4.97
C THR A 186 -3.87 1.28 4.25
N LEU A 187 -4.17 2.43 3.63
CA LEU A 187 -5.38 2.62 2.83
C LEU A 187 -5.41 1.69 1.62
N ALA A 188 -4.27 1.47 0.97
CA ALA A 188 -4.18 0.53 -0.14
C ALA A 188 -4.47 -0.92 0.30
N ILE A 189 -4.00 -1.33 1.49
CA ILE A 189 -4.36 -2.63 2.09
C ILE A 189 -5.87 -2.68 2.36
N TYR A 190 -6.45 -1.62 2.92
CA TYR A 190 -7.89 -1.55 3.20
C TYR A 190 -8.73 -1.67 1.93
N ALA A 191 -8.37 -0.93 0.87
CA ALA A 191 -9.06 -1.01 -0.42
C ALA A 191 -8.96 -2.42 -1.01
N LEU A 192 -7.81 -3.09 -0.90
CA LEU A 192 -7.70 -4.48 -1.33
C LEU A 192 -8.62 -5.41 -0.53
N THR A 193 -8.72 -5.23 0.79
CA THR A 193 -9.67 -5.98 1.62
C THR A 193 -11.11 -5.76 1.16
N ALA A 194 -11.51 -4.50 0.92
CA ALA A 194 -12.85 -4.17 0.43
C ALA A 194 -13.17 -4.83 -0.91
N ILE A 195 -12.24 -4.77 -1.88
CA ILE A 195 -12.36 -5.44 -3.18
C ILE A 195 -12.60 -6.94 -3.00
N ILE A 196 -11.81 -7.60 -2.14
CA ILE A 196 -11.92 -9.04 -1.94
C ILE A 196 -13.22 -9.40 -1.24
N ASP A 197 -13.62 -8.68 -0.19
CA ASP A 197 -14.88 -8.91 0.51
C ASP A 197 -16.08 -8.74 -0.45
N ASP A 198 -16.04 -7.73 -1.33
CA ASP A 198 -17.07 -7.49 -2.34
C ASP A 198 -17.13 -8.60 -3.41
N ILE A 199 -15.97 -9.14 -3.82
CA ILE A 199 -15.89 -10.32 -4.68
C ILE A 199 -16.57 -11.51 -4.01
N GLU A 200 -16.25 -11.78 -2.75
CA GLU A 200 -16.81 -12.93 -2.03
C GLU A 200 -18.32 -12.81 -1.80
N MET A 201 -18.82 -11.60 -1.52
CA MET A 201 -20.25 -11.36 -1.33
C MET A 201 -21.07 -11.58 -2.61
N HIS A 202 -20.52 -11.24 -3.77
CA HIS A 202 -21.26 -11.26 -5.04
C HIS A 202 -20.99 -12.49 -5.91
N LEU A 203 -19.91 -13.24 -5.63
CA LEU A 203 -19.54 -14.44 -6.37
C LEU A 203 -19.47 -15.68 -5.47
N GLY A 204 -20.02 -15.63 -4.26
CA GLY A 204 -20.14 -16.76 -3.36
C GLY A 204 -20.89 -17.95 -3.96
N GLN A 205 -20.14 -18.79 -4.68
CA GLN A 205 -20.32 -20.20 -4.93
C GLN A 205 -19.06 -20.93 -4.45
#